data_AF-A0A6C0D0B5-F1
#
_entry.id   AF-A0A6C0D0B5-F1
#
_cell.length_a   1.000
_cell.length_b   1.000
_cell.length_c   1.000
_cell.angle_alpha   90.00
_cell.angle_beta   90.00
_cell.angle_gamma   90.00
#
_symmetry.space_group_name_H-M   'P 1'
#
loop_
_entity.id
_entity.type
_entity.pdbx_description
1 polymer ?
#
loop_
_entity_poly.entity_id
_entity_poly.type
_entity_poly.pdbx_seq_one_letter_code
_entity_poly.pdbx_strand_id
1 'polypeptide(L)'
;MSVNDNNLFNNEVVKNAIKALSPEDVQRYKNIGKELYGTVNFPEAKVLNNIPPPMAESCAYVIEGIKSGLHPSMLSENEKALLFDVYGKGWWTKYGYVEEDLERIVTTSFAHCNSEEK
;
A
#
# COMPACT_ATOMS: atom_id res chain seq x y z
N MET A 1 46.86 -16.29 -1.95
CA MET A 1 45.84 -15.35 -2.46
C MET A 1 44.50 -15.78 -1.88
N SER A 2 43.99 -15.06 -0.88
CA SER A 2 42.70 -15.39 -0.26
C SER A 2 41.60 -14.78 -1.11
N VAL A 3 40.97 -15.60 -1.96
CA VAL A 3 39.69 -15.25 -2.58
C VAL A 3 38.69 -15.28 -1.43
N ASN A 4 37.98 -14.17 -1.21
CA ASN A 4 36.91 -14.10 -0.21
C ASN A 4 35.76 -15.03 -0.67
N ASP A 5 35.86 -16.31 -0.32
CA ASP A 5 34.93 -17.39 -0.69
C ASP A 5 33.55 -17.31 0.01
N ASN A 6 33.33 -16.31 0.85
CA ASN A 6 32.08 -16.17 1.64
C ASN A 6 31.02 -15.28 0.99
N ASN A 7 31.18 -14.91 -0.29
CA ASN A 7 30.17 -14.11 -0.96
C ASN A 7 29.06 -15.02 -1.52
N LEU A 8 28.00 -15.20 -0.72
CA LEU A 8 26.82 -16.03 -1.02
C LEU A 8 26.21 -15.76 -2.40
N PHE A 9 26.38 -14.54 -2.93
CA PHE A 9 25.77 -14.09 -4.18
C PHE A 9 26.73 -14.03 -5.36
N ASN A 10 28.04 -14.23 -5.15
CA ASN A 10 29.06 -14.17 -6.20
C ASN A 10 29.89 -15.48 -6.27
N ASN A 11 29.20 -16.62 -6.27
CA ASN A 11 29.80 -17.93 -6.46
C ASN A 11 29.45 -18.53 -7.84
N GLU A 12 30.15 -19.58 -8.23
CA GLU A 12 29.94 -20.25 -9.52
C GLU A 12 28.56 -20.91 -9.62
N VAL A 13 28.02 -21.39 -8.51
CA VAL A 13 26.68 -22.02 -8.43
C VAL A 13 25.59 -21.02 -8.84
N VAL A 14 25.64 -19.80 -8.30
CA VAL A 14 24.69 -18.72 -8.60
C VAL A 14 24.83 -18.25 -10.05
N LYS A 15 26.06 -18.13 -10.57
CA LYS A 15 26.30 -17.76 -11.98
C LYS A 15 25.74 -18.79 -12.94
N ASN A 16 25.88 -20.08 -12.63
CA ASN A 16 25.34 -21.15 -13.45
C ASN A 16 23.81 -21.22 -13.36
N ALA A 17 23.24 -20.99 -12.17
CA ALA A 17 21.80 -20.88 -12.00
C ALA A 17 21.19 -19.73 -12.82
N ILE A 18 21.84 -18.56 -12.84
CA ILE A 18 21.39 -17.41 -13.65
C ILE A 18 21.50 -17.70 -15.15
N LYS A 19 22.55 -18.41 -15.60
CA LYS A 19 22.71 -18.81 -17.01
C LYS A 19 21.71 -19.87 -17.46
N ALA A 20 21.21 -20.69 -16.53
CA ALA A 20 20.20 -21.71 -16.82
C ALA A 20 18.78 -21.12 -16.94
N LEU A 21 18.57 -19.88 -16.50
CA LEU A 21 17.30 -19.19 -16.65
C LEU A 21 17.12 -18.66 -18.07
N SER A 22 15.85 -18.66 -18.53
CA SER A 22 15.47 -18.00 -19.76
C SER A 22 15.66 -16.47 -19.62
N PRO A 23 15.90 -15.74 -20.73
CA PRO A 23 16.00 -14.29 -20.68
C PRO A 23 14.73 -13.60 -20.16
N GLU A 24 13.56 -14.22 -20.37
CA GLU A 24 12.28 -13.75 -19.85
C GLU A 24 12.20 -13.87 -18.33
N ASP A 25 12.63 -15.01 -17.77
CA ASP A 25 12.65 -15.24 -16.32
C ASP A 25 13.61 -14.30 -15.63
N VAL A 26 14.79 -14.06 -16.22
CA VAL A 26 15.76 -13.09 -15.69
C VAL A 26 15.15 -11.70 -15.59
N GLN A 27 14.39 -11.27 -16.60
CA GLN A 27 13.73 -9.97 -16.57
C GLN A 27 12.59 -9.94 -15.54
N ARG A 28 11.81 -11.02 -15.43
CA ARG A 28 10.76 -11.15 -14.41
C ARG A 28 11.32 -11.04 -12.99
N TYR A 29 12.40 -11.77 -12.69
CA TYR A 29 13.06 -11.69 -11.38
C TYR A 29 13.63 -10.29 -11.08
N LYS A 30 14.16 -9.60 -12.09
CA LYS A 30 14.60 -8.20 -11.94
C LYS A 30 13.44 -7.26 -11.62
N ASN A 31 12.29 -7.44 -12.26
CA ASN A 31 11.10 -6.63 -12.01
C ASN A 31 10.59 -6.85 -10.58
N ILE A 32 10.47 -8.10 -10.15
CA ILE A 32 10.08 -8.45 -8.77
C ILE A 32 11.05 -7.83 -7.76
N GLY A 33 12.36 -7.95 -7.99
CA GLY A 33 13.37 -7.33 -7.11
C GLY A 33 13.24 -5.81 -7.05
N LYS A 34 12.91 -5.16 -8.17
CA LYS A 34 12.69 -3.71 -8.24
C LYS A 34 11.42 -3.27 -7.53
N GLU A 35 10.34 -4.04 -7.61
CA GLU A 35 9.10 -3.76 -6.87
C GLU A 35 9.30 -3.90 -5.36
N LEU A 36 10.04 -4.93 -4.93
CA LEU A 36 10.26 -5.22 -3.51
C LEU A 36 11.28 -4.27 -2.86
N TYR A 37 12.37 -3.95 -3.56
CA TYR A 37 13.50 -3.23 -2.98
C TYR A 37 13.79 -1.87 -3.62
N GLY A 38 13.14 -1.53 -4.73
CA GLY A 38 13.38 -0.27 -5.45
C GLY A 38 12.91 0.98 -4.70
N THR A 39 12.13 0.82 -3.63
CA THR A 39 11.67 1.91 -2.76
C THR A 39 12.54 2.09 -1.52
N VAL A 40 13.53 1.22 -1.28
CA VAL A 40 14.35 1.21 -0.06
C VAL A 40 15.76 1.70 -0.37
N ASN A 41 16.15 2.85 0.21
CA ASN A 41 17.53 3.33 0.16
C ASN A 41 18.30 2.80 1.38
N PHE A 42 18.95 1.64 1.22
CA PHE A 42 19.68 0.94 2.29
C PHE A 42 20.81 1.75 2.97
N PRO A 43 21.59 2.59 2.28
CA PRO A 43 22.65 3.37 2.91
C PRO A 43 22.13 4.45 3.88
N GLU A 44 20.92 4.97 3.63
CA GLU A 44 20.34 6.06 4.41
C GLU A 44 19.19 5.60 5.33
N ALA A 45 18.85 4.30 5.31
CA ALA A 45 17.66 3.74 5.98
C ALA A 45 16.38 4.56 5.72
N LYS A 46 16.30 5.22 4.56
CA LYS A 46 15.16 6.03 4.15
C LYS A 46 14.41 5.32 3.06
N VAL A 47 13.17 4.96 3.35
CA VAL A 47 12.22 4.45 2.37
C VAL A 47 11.75 5.65 1.56
N LEU A 48 12.14 5.70 0.28
CA LEU A 48 12.05 6.91 -0.55
C LEU A 48 10.64 7.24 -1.03
N ASN A 49 9.68 6.31 -0.92
CA ASN A 49 8.26 6.55 -1.20
C ASN A 49 7.43 5.34 -0.74
N ASN A 50 7.15 5.23 0.56
CA ASN A 50 6.07 4.38 1.03
C ASN A 50 5.58 4.94 2.36
N ILE A 51 4.28 5.21 2.44
CA ILE A 51 3.56 5.15 3.71
C ILE A 51 4.02 3.84 4.37
N PRO A 52 4.61 3.85 5.58
CA PRO A 52 5.19 2.66 6.17
C PRO A 52 4.17 1.51 6.14
N PRO A 53 4.56 0.26 5.85
CA PRO A 53 3.66 -0.90 5.76
C PRO A 53 2.53 -0.93 6.81
N PRO A 54 2.79 -0.68 8.11
CA PRO A 54 1.73 -0.64 9.11
C PRO A 54 0.66 0.44 8.86
N MET A 55 1.03 1.56 8.26
CA MET A 55 0.17 2.70 8.03
C MET A 55 -0.67 2.54 6.75
N ALA A 56 -0.15 1.83 5.73
CA ALA A 56 -0.92 1.46 4.53
C ALA A 56 -1.98 0.40 4.85
N GLU A 57 -1.64 -0.60 5.67
CA GLU A 57 -2.59 -1.62 6.14
C GLU A 57 -3.68 -0.99 7.03
N SER A 58 -3.28 -0.07 7.93
CA SER A 58 -4.24 0.67 8.76
C SER A 58 -5.21 1.51 7.89
N CYS A 59 -4.71 2.18 6.84
CA CYS A 59 -5.57 2.89 5.89
C CYS A 59 -6.55 1.94 5.21
N ALA A 60 -6.08 0.79 4.74
CA ALA A 60 -6.90 -0.19 4.03
C ALA A 60 -8.03 -0.71 4.93
N TYR A 61 -7.73 -0.98 6.21
CA TYR A 61 -8.74 -1.43 7.18
C TYR A 61 -9.84 -0.40 7.40
N VAL A 62 -9.45 0.87 7.61
CA VAL A 62 -10.39 1.98 7.80
C VAL A 62 -11.26 2.17 6.55
N ILE A 63 -10.67 2.12 5.37
CA ILE A 63 -11.41 2.26 4.10
C ILE A 63 -12.39 1.11 3.90
N GLU A 64 -12.01 -0.12 4.23
CA GLU A 64 -12.90 -1.27 4.13
C GLU A 64 -14.08 -1.16 5.12
N GLY A 65 -13.84 -0.58 6.30
CA GLY A 65 -14.91 -0.19 7.22
C GLY A 65 -15.90 0.77 6.56
N ILE A 66 -15.43 1.85 5.94
CA ILE A 66 -16.30 2.85 5.31
C ILE A 66 -17.09 2.24 4.15
N LYS A 67 -16.46 1.41 3.32
CA LYS A 67 -17.14 0.69 2.22
C LYS A 67 -18.19 -0.31 2.70
N SER A 68 -17.96 -0.94 3.85
CA SER A 68 -18.91 -1.87 4.47
C SER A 68 -20.06 -1.15 5.21
N GLY A 69 -20.10 0.18 5.17
CA GLY A 69 -21.17 1.00 5.73
C GLY A 69 -20.86 1.64 7.07
N LEU A 70 -19.60 1.63 7.51
CA LEU A 70 -19.17 2.36 8.70
C LEU A 70 -19.26 3.87 8.43
N HIS A 71 -20.04 4.57 9.24
CA HIS A 71 -20.20 6.01 9.11
C HIS A 71 -18.91 6.75 9.56
N PRO A 72 -18.45 7.81 8.86
CA PRO A 72 -17.22 8.54 9.22
C PRO A 72 -17.19 9.08 10.66
N SER A 73 -18.35 9.41 11.23
CA SER A 73 -18.45 9.82 12.64
C SER A 73 -18.11 8.73 13.65
N MET A 74 -18.12 7.45 13.24
CA MET A 74 -17.76 6.31 14.08
C MET A 74 -16.26 6.03 14.08
N LEU A 75 -15.50 6.68 13.19
CA LEU A 75 -14.05 6.61 13.18
C LEU A 75 -13.48 7.32 14.40
N SER A 76 -12.43 6.75 14.96
CA SER A 76 -11.61 7.42 15.97
C SER A 76 -10.84 8.59 15.36
N GLU A 77 -10.47 9.56 16.20
CA GLU A 77 -9.71 10.74 15.76
C GLU A 77 -8.37 10.35 15.10
N ASN A 78 -7.75 9.25 15.54
CA ASN A 78 -6.52 8.73 14.93
C ASN A 78 -6.75 8.21 13.51
N GLU A 79 -7.89 7.56 13.24
CA GLU A 79 -8.24 7.05 11.92
C GLU A 79 -8.59 8.20 10.96
N LYS A 80 -9.28 9.23 11.46
CA LYS A 80 -9.56 10.45 10.69
C LYS A 80 -8.27 11.19 10.32
N ALA A 81 -7.34 11.33 11.27
CA ALA A 81 -6.03 11.93 11.03
C ALA A 81 -5.21 11.13 10.00
N LEU A 82 -5.23 9.81 10.10
CA LEU A 82 -4.53 8.93 9.17
C LEU A 82 -5.10 9.02 7.75
N LEU A 83 -6.43 9.12 7.60
CA LEU A 83 -7.05 9.37 6.29
C LEU A 83 -6.74 10.78 5.75
N PHE A 84 -6.66 11.78 6.64
CA PHE A 84 -6.28 13.14 6.27
C PHE A 84 -4.83 13.21 5.77
N ASP A 85 -3.91 12.50 6.43
CA ASP A 85 -2.50 12.46 6.05
C ASP A 85 -2.27 11.75 4.70
N VAL A 86 -3.10 10.76 4.38
CA VAL A 86 -2.93 9.94 3.16
C VAL A 86 -3.72 10.47 1.96
N TYR A 87 -4.97 10.89 2.17
CA TYR A 87 -5.88 11.33 1.10
C TYR A 87 -6.10 12.85 1.07
N GLY A 88 -5.66 13.57 2.11
CA GLY A 88 -5.81 15.01 2.22
C GLY A 88 -7.17 15.45 2.76
N LYS A 89 -7.34 16.77 2.87
CA LYS A 89 -8.61 17.39 3.23
C LYS A 89 -9.64 17.13 2.13
N GLY A 90 -10.78 16.53 2.50
CA GLY A 90 -11.85 16.18 1.54
C GLY A 90 -11.93 14.69 1.20
N TRP A 91 -11.19 13.81 1.88
CA TRP A 91 -11.25 12.37 1.60
C TRP A 91 -12.67 11.78 1.68
N TRP A 92 -13.55 12.38 2.49
CA TRP A 92 -14.94 11.97 2.70
C TRP A 92 -15.83 12.14 1.47
N THR A 93 -15.54 13.10 0.59
CA THR A 93 -16.34 13.32 -0.63
C THR A 93 -16.23 12.16 -1.61
N LYS A 94 -15.09 11.43 -1.57
CA LYS A 94 -14.88 10.21 -2.38
C LYS A 94 -15.87 9.10 -2.04
N TYR A 95 -16.40 9.10 -0.81
CA TYR A 95 -17.30 8.08 -0.30
C TYR A 95 -18.75 8.60 -0.17
N GLY A 96 -19.04 9.80 -0.69
CA GLY A 96 -20.39 10.36 -0.70
C GLY A 96 -20.82 11.01 0.62
N TYR A 97 -19.89 11.29 1.53
CA TYR A 97 -20.15 11.97 2.80
C TYR A 97 -19.82 13.47 2.71
N VAL A 98 -20.37 14.25 3.63
CA VAL A 98 -20.05 15.68 3.82
C VAL A 98 -19.11 15.87 5.03
N GLU A 99 -18.51 17.06 5.17
CA GLU A 99 -17.55 17.33 6.27
C GLU A 99 -18.23 17.20 7.64
N GLU A 100 -19.51 17.56 7.71
CA GLU A 100 -20.33 17.48 8.91
C GLU A 100 -20.57 16.02 9.36
N ASP A 101 -20.52 15.05 8.42
CA ASP A 101 -20.65 13.62 8.73
C ASP A 101 -19.45 13.06 9.52
N LEU A 102 -18.36 13.82 9.65
CA LEU A 102 -17.21 13.47 10.49
C LEU A 102 -17.50 13.59 11.99
N GLU A 103 -18.42 14.47 12.37
CA GLU A 103 -18.76 14.74 13.77
C GLU A 103 -20.17 14.24 14.12
N ARG A 104 -21.11 14.35 13.19
CA ARG A 104 -22.50 13.99 13.41
C ARG A 104 -23.10 13.40 12.16
N ILE A 105 -23.91 12.35 12.31
CA ILE A 105 -24.71 11.82 11.20
C ILE A 105 -25.67 12.92 10.74
N VAL A 106 -25.36 13.54 9.61
CA VAL A 106 -26.16 14.61 9.00
C VAL A 106 -26.91 14.07 7.80
N THR A 107 -26.48 12.93 7.25
CA THR A 107 -27.02 12.30 6.04
C THR A 107 -28.55 12.33 6.03
N THR A 108 -29.09 13.31 5.30
CA THR A 108 -30.50 13.35 4.93
C THR A 108 -30.64 12.27 3.86
N SER A 109 -31.42 11.23 4.18
CA SER A 109 -31.88 10.19 3.26
C SER A 109 -31.95 10.70 1.81
N PHE A 110 -31.19 10.12 0.88
CA PHE A 110 -31.67 9.65 -0.44
C PHE A 110 -30.52 8.98 -1.27
N ALA A 111 -30.63 7.66 -1.42
CA ALA A 111 -30.36 6.86 -2.62
C ALA A 111 -28.97 6.86 -3.31
N HIS A 112 -28.25 5.74 -3.13
CA HIS A 112 -27.65 5.01 -4.27
C HIS A 112 -27.60 3.50 -4.00
N CYS A 113 -28.78 2.86 -3.98
CA CYS A 113 -28.88 1.44 -4.28
C CYS A 113 -28.88 1.32 -5.81
N ASN A 114 -27.69 1.18 -6.38
CA ASN A 114 -27.52 0.74 -7.76
C ASN A 114 -26.72 -0.56 -7.73
N SER A 115 -27.43 -1.67 -7.71
CA SER A 115 -26.98 -2.90 -8.36
C SER A 115 -28.19 -3.47 -9.10
N GLU A 116 -28.32 -3.04 -10.35
CA GLU A 116 -28.90 -3.87 -11.40
C GLU A 116 -28.16 -5.21 -11.39
N GLU A 117 -28.87 -6.31 -11.18
CA GLU A 117 -28.47 -7.61 -11.73
C GLU A 117 -29.73 -8.41 -12.09
N LYS A 118 -30.08 -8.28 -13.38
CA LYS A 118 -30.82 -9.17 -14.30
C LYS A 118 -32.07 -9.91 -13.84
#